data_AF-A0A075G2J6-F1
#
_entry.id   AF-A0A075G2J6-F1
#
_cell.length_a   1.000
_cell.length_b   1.000
_cell.length_c   1.000
_cell.angle_alpha   90.00
_cell.angle_beta   90.00
_cell.angle_gamma   90.00
#
_symmetry.space_group_name_H-M   'P 1'
#
loop_
_entity.id
_entity.type
_entity.pdbx_description
1 polymer ?
#
loop_
_entity_poly.entity_id
_entity_poly.type
_entity_poly.pdbx_seq_one_letter_code
_entity_poly.pdbx_strand_id
1 'polypeptide(L)'
;MGESEHNSRIEKIAEIILSDNISLDEQEQNKLKKYHDLAMQNYGLNQDEASELVNEAFLYLKLKQAPDIDPLTKGDEFGAGFS
;
A
#
# COMPACT_ATOMS: atom_id res chain seq x y z
N MET A 1 18.22 -3.37 -11.45
CA MET A 1 17.57 -4.33 -10.55
C MET A 1 16.62 -5.19 -11.37
N GLY A 2 16.46 -6.47 -11.06
CA GLY A 2 15.42 -7.28 -11.69
C GLY A 2 14.07 -7.01 -11.04
N GLU A 3 12.98 -7.01 -11.82
CA GLU A 3 11.60 -6.83 -11.30
C GLU A 3 11.28 -7.74 -10.11
N SER A 4 11.83 -8.95 -10.09
CA SER A 4 11.65 -9.93 -9.02
C SER A 4 12.27 -9.50 -7.68
N GLU A 5 13.39 -8.77 -7.70
CA GLU A 5 13.99 -8.24 -6.49
C GLU A 5 13.16 -7.07 -5.95
N HIS A 6 12.67 -6.19 -6.83
CA HIS A 6 11.79 -5.08 -6.46
C HIS A 6 10.49 -5.58 -5.81
N ASN A 7 9.83 -6.54 -6.47
CA ASN A 7 8.61 -7.16 -5.95
C ASN A 7 8.82 -7.80 -4.56
N SER A 8 9.95 -8.46 -4.35
CA SER A 8 10.28 -9.06 -3.05
C SER A 8 10.44 -8.01 -1.94
N ARG A 9 10.91 -6.81 -2.27
CA ARG A 9 11.05 -5.70 -1.31
C ARG A 9 9.69 -5.12 -0.95
N ILE A 10 8.80 -4.96 -1.94
CA ILE A 10 7.41 -4.52 -1.74
C ILE A 10 6.69 -5.47 -0.80
N GLU A 11 6.78 -6.78 -1.05
CA GLU A 11 6.15 -7.80 -0.19
C GLU A 11 6.66 -7.74 1.25
N LYS A 12 7.97 -7.59 1.46
CA LYS A 12 8.55 -7.45 2.82
C LYS A 12 8.01 -6.22 3.55
N ILE A 13 7.94 -5.06 2.89
CA ILE A 13 7.40 -3.85 3.51
C ILE A 13 5.90 -4.03 3.79
N ALA A 14 5.16 -4.63 2.87
CA ALA A 14 3.75 -4.94 3.03
C ALA A 14 3.48 -5.86 4.24
N GLU A 15 4.31 -6.89 4.45
CA GLU A 15 4.21 -7.76 5.63
C GLU A 15 4.44 -7.01 6.95
N ILE A 16 5.39 -6.06 6.96
CA ILE A 16 5.65 -5.22 8.15
C ILE A 16 4.45 -4.31 8.42
N ILE A 17 3.89 -3.68 7.39
CA ILE A 17 2.69 -2.82 7.48
C ILE A 17 1.49 -3.62 8.02
N LEU A 18 1.27 -4.83 7.49
CA LEU A 18 0.23 -5.74 7.97
C LEU A 18 0.44 -6.13 9.43
N SER A 19 1.68 -6.43 9.82
CA SER A 19 2.04 -6.81 11.19
C SER A 19 1.86 -5.65 12.17
N ASP A 20 2.14 -4.42 11.74
CA ASP A 20 1.90 -3.19 12.50
C ASP A 20 0.39 -2.86 12.63
N ASN A 21 -0.50 -3.57 11.91
CA ASN A 21 -1.95 -3.42 11.93
C ASN A 21 -2.42 -1.97 11.70
N ILE A 22 -1.69 -1.24 10.84
CA ILE A 22 -2.06 0.13 10.47
C ILE A 22 -3.09 0.13 9.33
N SER A 23 -3.86 1.22 9.24
CA SER A 23 -4.81 1.39 8.14
C SER A 23 -4.09 1.47 6.79
N LEU A 24 -4.65 0.86 5.74
CA LEU A 24 -4.12 1.05 4.39
C LEU A 24 -4.38 2.46 3.85
N ASP A 25 -5.33 3.17 4.45
CA ASP A 25 -5.60 4.59 4.20
C ASP A 25 -4.82 5.49 5.17
N GLU A 26 -3.79 4.95 5.82
CA GLU A 26 -2.90 5.72 6.68
C GLU A 26 -2.12 6.74 5.84
N GLN A 27 -2.40 8.02 6.10
CA GLN A 27 -1.72 9.15 5.45
C GLN A 27 -0.85 9.93 6.44
N GLU A 28 -0.77 9.50 7.71
CA GLU A 28 0.09 10.17 8.67
C GLU A 28 1.55 10.08 8.26
N GLN A 29 2.13 11.22 7.90
CA GLN A 29 3.52 11.34 7.47
C GLN A 29 4.50 10.77 8.50
N ASN A 30 4.21 10.90 9.81
CA ASN A 30 5.05 10.34 10.87
C ASN A 30 5.10 8.80 10.83
N LYS A 31 3.97 8.13 10.54
CA LYS A 31 3.91 6.67 10.42
C LYS A 31 4.58 6.22 9.12
N LEU A 32 4.32 6.91 8.01
CA LEU A 32 4.93 6.64 6.70
C LEU A 32 6.46 6.79 6.74
N LYS A 33 6.96 7.79 7.46
CA LYS A 33 8.41 8.04 7.59
C LYS A 33 9.15 6.86 8.20
N LYS A 34 8.55 6.14 9.16
CA LYS A 34 9.12 4.90 9.72
C LYS A 34 9.41 3.89 8.61
N TYR A 35 8.47 3.68 7.68
CA TYR A 35 8.63 2.72 6.59
C TYR A 35 9.61 3.22 5.53
N HIS A 36 9.63 4.52 5.22
CA HIS A 36 10.63 5.12 4.33
C HIS A 36 12.04 4.93 4.90
N ASP A 37 12.26 5.26 6.18
CA ASP A 37 13.53 5.09 6.87
C ASP A 37 13.96 3.62 6.89
N LEU A 38 13.00 2.70 7.05
CA LEU A 38 13.24 1.26 7.04
C LEU A 38 13.66 0.79 5.65
N ALA A 39 12.99 1.24 4.59
CA ALA A 39 13.35 0.91 3.20
C ALA A 39 14.72 1.49 2.81
N MET A 40 15.01 2.73 3.21
CA MET A 40 16.34 3.35 3.00
C MET A 40 17.44 2.56 3.73
N GLN A 41 17.24 2.21 5.00
CA GLN A 41 18.26 1.50 5.78
C GLN A 41 18.44 0.03 5.36
N ASN A 42 17.37 -0.68 5.01
CA ASN A 42 17.45 -2.11 4.66
C ASN A 42 17.93 -2.33 3.22
N TYR A 43 17.57 -1.44 2.30
CA TYR A 43 17.84 -1.62 0.88
C TYR A 43 18.84 -0.62 0.30
N GLY A 44 19.31 0.35 1.10
CA GLY A 44 20.23 1.40 0.65
C GLY A 44 19.61 2.31 -0.42
N LEU A 45 18.29 2.46 -0.38
CA LEU A 45 17.53 3.25 -1.35
C LEU A 45 17.58 4.75 -1.01
N ASN A 46 17.41 5.59 -2.02
CA ASN A 46 17.20 7.02 -1.82
C ASN A 46 15.80 7.30 -1.25
N GLN A 47 15.59 8.53 -0.78
CA GLN A 47 14.31 8.94 -0.21
C GLN A 47 13.15 8.78 -1.20
N ASP A 48 13.36 9.13 -2.48
CA ASP A 48 12.33 8.97 -3.53
C ASP A 48 11.99 7.50 -3.77
N GLU A 49 13.01 6.65 -3.97
CA GLU A 49 12.83 5.21 -4.20
C GLU A 49 12.19 4.51 -2.99
N ALA A 50 12.57 4.92 -1.76
CA ALA A 50 11.96 4.42 -0.55
C ALA A 50 10.49 4.84 -0.43
N SER A 51 10.15 6.06 -0.84
CA SER A 51 8.77 6.54 -0.84
C SER A 51 7.92 5.81 -1.88
N GLU A 52 8.46 5.60 -3.08
CA GLU A 52 7.81 4.84 -4.13
C GLU A 52 7.54 3.40 -3.68
N LEU A 53 8.54 2.73 -3.11
CA LEU A 53 8.43 1.36 -2.63
C LEU A 53 7.40 1.18 -1.51
N VAL A 54 7.34 2.14 -0.57
CA VAL A 54 6.32 2.12 0.49
C VAL A 54 4.93 2.35 -0.10
N ASN A 55 4.77 3.31 -1.01
CA ASN A 55 3.49 3.55 -1.69
C ASN A 55 3.02 2.31 -2.47
N GLU A 56 3.93 1.64 -3.18
CA GLU A 56 3.66 0.38 -3.86
C GLU A 56 3.24 -0.73 -2.88
N ALA A 57 3.87 -0.81 -1.70
CA ALA A 57 3.49 -1.79 -0.67
C ALA A 57 2.07 -1.53 -0.14
N PHE A 58 1.70 -0.27 0.11
CA PHE A 58 0.32 0.08 0.46
C PHE A 58 -0.66 -0.28 -0.66
N LEU A 59 -0.30 0.02 -1.91
CA LEU A 59 -1.11 -0.32 -3.07
C LEU A 59 -1.29 -1.84 -3.21
N TYR A 60 -0.20 -2.62 -3.07
CA TYR A 60 -0.22 -4.07 -3.10
C TYR A 60 -1.18 -4.63 -2.04
N LEU A 61 -1.12 -4.11 -0.81
CA LEU A 61 -2.03 -4.50 0.26
C LEU A 61 -3.48 -4.11 -0.04
N LYS A 62 -3.72 -2.92 -0.60
CA LYS A 62 -5.05 -2.50 -1.02
C LYS A 62 -5.62 -3.40 -2.09
N LEU A 63 -4.80 -3.84 -3.04
CA LEU A 63 -5.21 -4.78 -4.09
C LEU A 63 -5.46 -6.18 -3.53
N LYS A 64 -4.65 -6.64 -2.56
CA LYS A 64 -4.85 -7.94 -1.90
C LYS A 64 -6.04 -7.97 -0.94
N GLN A 65 -6.30 -6.86 -0.26
CA GLN A 65 -7.42 -6.70 0.68
C GLN A 65 -8.67 -6.13 0.01
N ALA A 66 -8.58 -5.67 -1.24
CA ALA A 66 -9.73 -5.28 -2.01
C ALA A 66 -10.71 -6.45 -1.94
N PRO A 67 -11.93 -6.24 -1.43
CA PRO A 67 -12.96 -7.24 -1.61
C PRO A 67 -13.03 -7.50 -3.12
N ASP A 68 -13.42 -8.72 -3.50
CA ASP A 68 -13.86 -9.02 -4.86
C ASP A 68 -15.16 -8.24 -5.07
N ILE A 69 -15.07 -6.91 -5.16
CA ILE A 69 -16.20 -6.02 -5.34
C ILE A 69 -16.50 -6.15 -6.81
N ASP A 70 -17.31 -7.16 -7.12
CA ASP A 70 -17.94 -7.30 -8.42
C ASP A 70 -18.66 -5.97 -8.71
N PRO A 71 -18.17 -5.16 -9.68
CA PRO A 71 -18.73 -3.84 -9.96
C PRO A 71 -20.21 -3.89 -10.37
N LEU A 72 -20.73 -5.08 -10.68
CA LEU A 72 -22.16 -5.34 -10.90
C LEU A 72 -23.02 -5.19 -9.65
N THR A 73 -22.50 -5.36 -8.42
CA THR A 73 -23.32 -5.26 -7.20
C THR A 73 -23.51 -3.82 -6.70
N LYS A 74 -22.70 -2.86 -7.14
CA LYS A 74 -22.84 -1.43 -6.80
C LYS A 74 -23.67 -0.61 -7.79
N GLY A 75 -24.38 -1.27 -8.71
CA GLY A 75 -25.31 -0.61 -9.63
C GLY A 75 -26.55 0.00 -8.96
N ASP A 76 -26.88 -0.42 -7.74
CA ASP A 76 -28.13 -0.03 -7.07
C ASP A 76 -28.01 1.22 -6.18
N GLU A 77 -26.80 1.60 -5.74
CA GLU A 77 -26.58 2.76 -4.85
C GLU A 77 -26.55 4.11 -5.58
N PHE A 78 -26.48 4.13 -6.91
CA PHE A 78 -26.51 5.38 -7.70
C PHE A 78 -27.94 5.88 -8.02
N GLY A 79 -28.99 5.13 -7.67
CA GLY A 79 -30.37 5.38 -8.13
C GLY A 79 -31.34 6.06 -7.15
N ALA A 80 -31.04 6.16 -5.85
CA ALA A 80 -32.03 6.51 -4.82
C ALA A 80 -31.77 7.83 -4.05
N GLY A 81 -31.15 8.82 -4.70
CA GLY A 81 -30.64 10.03 -4.03
C GLY A 81 -31.09 11.38 -4.58
N PHE A 82 -32.09 11.44 -5.47
CA PHE A 82 -32.66 12.72 -5.93
C PHE A 82 -34.17 12.76 -5.60
N SER A 83 -34.53 13.42 -4.50
CA SER A 83 -35.89 13.90 -4.20
C SER A 83 -35.82 15.33 -3.73
#